data_AF-A0A2A3AU40-F1
#
_entry.id   AF-A0A2A3AU40-F1
#
_cell.length_a   1.000
_cell.length_b   1.000
_cell.length_c   1.000
_cell.angle_alpha   90.00
_cell.angle_beta   90.00
_cell.angle_gamma   90.00
#
_symmetry.space_group_name_H-M   'P 1'
#
loop_
_entity.id
_entity.type
_entity.pdbx_description
1 polymer ?
#
loop_
_entity_poly.entity_id
_entity_poly.type
_entity_poly.pdbx_seq_one_letter_code
_entity_poly.pdbx_strand_id
1 'polypeptide(L)'
;MDDLEVVFSPAARREIKKLARDTQRLVLETLEELQKTPRPRGVEKIQGHPDFYRIKAGHDHRIIYHILRERLLVVLVIRDRKDAYKGLDDLDGKLGAALQSIDEQMRVNLGLGAR
;
A
#
# COMPACT_ATOMS: atom_id res chain seq x y z
N MET A 1 -16.08 -10.41 11.02
CA MET A 1 -15.35 -9.14 10.94
C MET A 1 -14.76 -9.11 9.57
N ASP A 2 -15.14 -8.15 8.73
CA ASP A 2 -14.63 -8.07 7.36
C ASP A 2 -13.18 -7.59 7.42
N ASP A 3 -12.27 -8.37 6.86
CA ASP A 3 -10.87 -7.97 6.67
C ASP A 3 -10.81 -6.72 5.79
N LEU A 4 -9.81 -5.86 6.01
CA LEU A 4 -9.59 -4.70 5.14
C LEU A 4 -9.32 -5.16 3.70
N GLU A 5 -9.87 -4.45 2.72
CA GLU A 5 -9.49 -4.66 1.33
C GLU A 5 -8.12 -4.02 1.06
N VAL A 6 -7.19 -4.77 0.44
CA VAL A 6 -5.86 -4.24 0.08
C VAL A 6 -5.87 -3.74 -1.35
N VAL A 7 -5.50 -2.47 -1.52
CA VAL A 7 -5.30 -1.88 -2.84
C VAL A 7 -3.88 -1.37 -2.98
N PHE A 8 -3.30 -1.62 -4.15
CA PHE A 8 -1.96 -1.14 -4.49
C PHE A 8 -2.04 0.04 -5.45
N SER A 9 -1.30 1.10 -5.12
CA SER A 9 -1.00 2.16 -6.08
C SER A 9 -0.28 1.58 -7.31
N PRO A 10 -0.31 2.25 -8.48
CA PRO A 10 0.47 1.85 -9.64
C PRO A 10 1.98 1.73 -9.33
N ALA A 11 2.50 2.59 -8.45
CA ALA A 11 3.90 2.53 -8.01
C ALA A 11 4.18 1.26 -7.20
N ALA A 12 3.36 0.95 -6.20
CA ALA A 12 3.48 -0.25 -5.39
C ALA A 12 3.41 -1.53 -6.25
N ARG A 13 2.45 -1.60 -7.20
CA ARG A 13 2.34 -2.74 -8.14
C ARG A 13 3.64 -2.95 -8.93
N ARG A 14 4.25 -1.87 -9.42
CA ARG A 14 5.54 -1.95 -10.15
C ARG A 14 6.70 -2.35 -9.24
N GLU A 15 6.73 -1.86 -8.01
CA GLU A 15 7.78 -2.18 -7.05
C GLU A 15 7.72 -3.66 -6.64
N ILE A 16 6.55 -4.19 -6.26
CA ILE A 16 6.36 -5.62 -5.91
C ILE A 16 6.87 -6.53 -7.02
N LYS A 17 6.53 -6.23 -8.28
CA LYS A 17 6.93 -7.03 -9.44
C LYS A 17 8.46 -7.14 -9.61
N LYS A 18 9.22 -6.18 -9.08
CA LYS A 18 10.70 -6.17 -9.14
C LYS A 18 11.35 -6.90 -7.97
N LEU A 19 10.61 -7.18 -6.90
CA LEU A 19 11.13 -7.86 -5.72
C LEU A 19 11.43 -9.34 -6.01
N ALA A 20 12.44 -9.87 -5.33
CA ALA A 20 12.69 -11.31 -5.31
C ALA A 20 11.49 -12.06 -4.70
N ARG A 21 11.30 -13.32 -5.09
CA ARG A 21 10.14 -14.14 -4.67
C ARG A 21 10.02 -14.25 -3.15
N ASP A 22 11.12 -14.43 -2.45
CA ASP A 22 11.11 -14.50 -0.98
C ASP A 22 10.68 -13.17 -0.35
N THR A 23 11.08 -12.04 -0.94
CA THR A 23 10.63 -10.72 -0.47
C THR A 23 9.16 -10.49 -0.76
N GLN A 24 8.65 -10.91 -1.94
CA GLN A 24 7.23 -10.85 -2.25
C GLN A 24 6.39 -11.62 -1.23
N ARG A 25 6.86 -12.80 -0.81
CA ARG A 25 6.20 -13.61 0.23
C ARG A 25 6.14 -12.87 1.57
N LEU A 26 7.25 -12.31 2.03
CA LEU A 26 7.31 -11.55 3.29
C LEU A 26 6.40 -10.30 3.26
N VAL A 27 6.31 -9.64 2.11
CA VAL A 27 5.37 -8.53 1.90
C VAL A 27 3.93 -9.03 2.03
N LEU A 28 3.58 -10.15 1.39
CA LEU A 28 2.23 -10.71 1.44
C LEU A 28 1.84 -11.09 2.88
N GLU A 29 2.71 -11.78 3.61
CA GLU A 29 2.50 -12.13 5.02
C GLU A 29 2.22 -10.88 5.88
N THR A 30 3.00 -9.81 5.66
CA THR A 30 2.79 -8.53 6.36
C THR A 30 1.44 -7.89 5.98
N LEU A 31 1.04 -7.97 4.71
CA LEU A 31 -0.26 -7.43 4.27
C LEU A 31 -1.44 -8.23 4.83
N GLU A 32 -1.32 -9.55 4.96
CA GLU A 32 -2.33 -10.39 5.61
C GLU A 32 -2.51 -10.03 7.09
N GLU A 33 -1.43 -9.69 7.80
CA GLU A 33 -1.51 -9.18 9.16
C GLU A 33 -2.19 -7.81 9.20
N LEU A 34 -1.78 -6.88 8.32
CA LEU A 34 -2.37 -5.54 8.22
C LEU A 34 -3.87 -5.58 7.90
N GLN A 35 -4.34 -6.55 7.11
CA GLN A 35 -5.76 -6.70 6.79
C GLN A 35 -6.62 -6.96 8.02
N LYS A 36 -6.10 -7.76 8.96
CA LYS A 36 -6.79 -8.15 10.19
C LYS A 36 -6.62 -7.11 11.29
N THR A 37 -5.40 -6.59 11.41
CA THR A 37 -5.05 -5.56 12.39
C THR A 37 -4.37 -4.43 11.62
N PRO A 38 -5.09 -3.33 11.28
CA PRO A 38 -4.56 -2.25 10.45
C PRO A 38 -3.31 -1.54 11.01
N ARG A 39 -3.11 -1.63 12.33
CA ARG A 39 -2.00 -1.00 13.05
C ARG A 39 -1.43 -1.98 14.10
N PRO A 40 -0.80 -3.09 13.67
CA PRO A 40 -0.19 -4.03 14.59
C PRO A 40 1.10 -3.41 15.16
N ARG A 41 1.73 -4.12 16.08
CA ARG A 41 2.97 -3.65 16.70
C ARG A 41 4.06 -3.47 15.63
N GLY A 42 4.78 -2.34 15.69
CA GLY A 42 5.84 -2.02 14.73
C GLY A 42 5.39 -1.12 13.57
N VAL A 43 4.11 -0.74 13.52
CA VAL A 43 3.65 0.37 12.69
C VAL A 43 4.09 1.70 13.29
N GLU A 44 4.60 2.56 12.44
CA GLU A 44 4.98 3.92 12.78
C GLU A 44 4.32 4.91 11.82
N LYS A 45 3.96 6.10 12.32
CA LYS A 45 3.54 7.20 11.46
C LYS A 45 4.74 7.77 10.71
N ILE A 46 4.51 8.22 9.48
CA ILE A 46 5.51 8.95 8.72
C ILE A 46 5.54 10.40 9.22
N GLN A 47 6.72 10.87 9.62
CA GLN A 47 6.90 12.25 10.05
C GLN A 47 6.56 13.22 8.91
N GLY A 48 5.79 14.26 9.21
CA GLY A 48 5.29 15.21 8.20
C GLY A 48 4.06 14.74 7.42
N HIS A 49 3.66 13.47 7.57
CA HIS A 49 2.56 12.85 6.83
C HIS A 49 1.67 12.06 7.82
N PRO A 50 0.82 12.74 8.61
CA PRO A 50 0.18 12.17 9.82
C PRO A 50 -0.82 11.04 9.55
N ASP A 51 -1.28 10.92 8.31
CA ASP A 51 -2.23 9.91 7.84
C ASP A 51 -1.56 8.73 7.16
N PHE A 52 -0.24 8.75 7.03
CA PHE A 52 0.54 7.70 6.38
C PHE A 52 1.35 6.92 7.39
N TYR A 53 1.40 5.61 7.17
CA TYR A 53 1.99 4.64 8.06
C TYR A 53 3.08 3.88 7.34
N ARG A 54 4.03 3.37 8.12
CA ARG A 54 5.04 2.42 7.65
C ARG A 54 5.09 1.21 8.55
N ILE A 55 5.41 0.06 7.98
CA ILE A 55 5.75 -1.15 8.71
C ILE A 55 6.90 -1.87 8.01
N LYS A 56 7.71 -2.60 8.77
CA LYS A 56 8.76 -3.46 8.24
C LYS A 56 8.15 -4.73 7.64
N ALA A 57 8.62 -5.11 6.46
CA ALA A 57 8.30 -6.38 5.80
C ALA A 57 9.61 -7.14 5.55
N GLY A 58 9.76 -8.30 6.19
CA GLY A 58 11.02 -9.05 6.13
C GLY A 58 12.19 -8.31 6.79
N HIS A 59 13.40 -8.44 6.24
CA HIS A 59 14.61 -7.88 6.86
C HIS A 59 14.83 -6.40 6.57
N ASP A 60 14.77 -6.01 5.29
CA ASP A 60 15.17 -4.68 4.84
C ASP A 60 14.08 -3.90 4.12
N HIS A 61 12.90 -4.46 3.89
CA HIS A 61 11.83 -3.76 3.17
C HIS A 61 10.86 -3.09 4.14
N ARG A 62 10.23 -2.00 3.69
CA ARG A 62 9.16 -1.30 4.37
C ARG A 62 7.98 -1.14 3.42
N ILE A 63 6.78 -1.38 3.96
CA ILE A 63 5.51 -1.08 3.32
C ILE A 63 5.09 0.29 3.82
N ILE A 64 4.77 1.21 2.90
CA ILE A 64 4.13 2.47 3.23
C ILE A 64 2.69 2.41 2.76
N TYR A 65 1.77 2.72 3.66
CA TYR A 65 0.35 2.57 3.41
C TYR A 65 -0.48 3.66 4.08
N HIS A 66 -1.74 3.75 3.64
CA HIS A 66 -2.78 4.60 4.18
C HIS A 66 -4.02 3.75 4.46
N ILE A 67 -4.79 4.11 5.49
CA ILE A 67 -6.05 3.45 5.83
C ILE A 67 -7.20 4.41 5.48
N LEU A 68 -7.97 4.08 4.44
CA LEU A 68 -9.08 4.92 3.99
C LEU A 68 -10.39 4.41 4.61
N ARG A 69 -11.12 5.30 5.29
CA ARG A 69 -12.47 5.04 5.87
C ARG A 69 -12.58 3.75 6.68
N GLU A 70 -11.48 3.34 7.32
CA GLU A 70 -11.39 2.12 8.15
C GLU A 70 -11.70 0.80 7.42
N ARG A 71 -11.71 0.79 6.08
CA ARG A 71 -12.07 -0.39 5.27
C ARG A 71 -11.06 -0.74 4.19
N LEU A 72 -10.24 0.21 3.77
CA LEU A 72 -9.32 0.04 2.66
C LEU A 72 -7.88 0.30 3.09
N LEU A 73 -7.01 -0.69 2.91
CA LEU A 73 -5.58 -0.60 3.08
C LEU A 73 -4.92 -0.23 1.74
N VAL A 74 -4.56 1.04 1.56
CA VAL A 74 -3.91 1.50 0.33
C VAL A 74 -2.40 1.44 0.47
N VAL A 75 -1.77 0.49 -0.20
CA VAL A 75 -0.32 0.32 -0.29
C VAL A 75 0.24 1.26 -1.35
N LEU A 76 1.11 2.18 -0.94
CA LEU A 76 1.62 3.25 -1.78
C LEU A 76 2.97 2.91 -2.40
N VAL A 77 3.89 2.36 -1.59
CA VAL A 77 5.23 1.93 -2.02
C VAL A 77 5.75 0.80 -1.12
N ILE A 78 6.65 -0.03 -1.66
CA ILE A 78 7.37 -1.09 -0.96
C ILE A 78 8.86 -0.99 -1.30
N ARG A 79 9.68 -0.61 -0.31
CA ARG A 79 11.06 -0.19 -0.56
C ARG A 79 12.04 -0.72 0.45
N ASP A 80 13.28 -0.92 0.00
CA ASP A 80 14.42 -1.15 0.86
C ASP A 80 14.60 0.00 1.87
N ARG A 81 15.20 -0.30 3.02
CA ARG A 81 15.50 0.65 4.10
C ARG A 81 16.19 1.93 3.62
N LYS A 82 17.04 1.84 2.60
CA LYS A 82 17.80 2.97 2.06
C LYS A 82 16.92 3.92 1.24
N ASP A 83 15.84 3.41 0.66
CA ASP A 83 14.97 4.15 -0.26
C ASP A 83 13.58 4.42 0.29
N ALA A 84 13.28 3.91 1.49
CA ALA A 84 11.97 4.05 2.15
C ALA A 84 11.53 5.51 2.33
N TYR A 85 12.47 6.46 2.38
CA TYR A 85 12.17 7.88 2.53
C TYR A 85 12.19 8.68 1.22
N LYS A 86 12.59 8.06 0.10
CA LYS A 86 12.58 8.74 -1.20
C LYS A 86 11.14 8.87 -1.71
N GLY A 87 10.74 10.07 -2.12
CA GLY A 87 9.42 10.29 -2.69
C GLY A 87 8.29 10.35 -1.64
N LEU A 88 8.60 10.59 -0.37
CA LEU A 88 7.57 10.79 0.67
C LEU A 88 6.80 12.10 0.49
N ASP A 89 7.43 13.09 -0.15
CA ASP A 89 6.85 14.37 -0.56
C ASP A 89 5.61 14.21 -1.45
N ASP A 90 5.50 13.11 -2.19
CA ASP A 90 4.38 12.81 -3.09
C ASP A 90 3.54 11.59 -2.63
N LEU A 91 3.32 11.42 -1.32
CA LEU A 91 2.43 10.36 -0.83
C LEU A 91 0.97 10.62 -1.19
N ASP A 92 0.52 11.88 -1.15
CA ASP A 92 -0.85 12.26 -1.51
C ASP A 92 -1.14 12.02 -2.99
N GLY A 93 -0.20 12.33 -3.89
CA GLY A 93 -0.35 12.05 -5.32
C GLY A 93 -0.43 10.54 -5.61
N LYS A 94 0.39 9.73 -4.92
CA LYS A 94 0.30 8.26 -5.01
C LYS A 94 -1.02 7.71 -4.50
N LEU A 95 -1.56 8.29 -3.43
CA LEU A 95 -2.88 7.93 -2.92
C LEU A 95 -3.96 8.28 -3.95
N GLY A 96 -3.93 9.48 -4.52
CA GLY A 96 -4.83 9.89 -5.60
C GLY A 96 -4.80 8.93 -6.79
N ALA A 97 -3.61 8.56 -7.27
CA ALA A 97 -3.46 7.61 -8.37
C ALA A 97 -4.00 6.20 -8.03
N ALA A 98 -3.87 5.76 -6.77
CA ALA A 98 -4.44 4.49 -6.32
C ALA A 98 -5.98 4.54 -6.32
N LEU A 99 -6.58 5.64 -5.86
CA LEU A 99 -8.02 5.84 -5.85
C LEU A 99 -8.60 5.93 -7.26
N GLN A 100 -7.92 6.61 -8.18
CA GLN A 100 -8.29 6.65 -9.60
C GLN A 100 -8.26 5.25 -10.21
N SER A 101 -7.24 4.44 -9.90
CA SER A 101 -7.16 3.06 -10.39
C SER A 101 -8.34 2.22 -9.89
N ILE A 102 -8.81 2.43 -8.66
CA ILE A 102 -9.99 1.74 -8.12
C ILE A 102 -11.24 2.17 -8.89
N ASP A 103 -11.47 3.49 -9.05
CA ASP A 103 -12.62 4.02 -9.78
C ASP A 103 -12.68 3.47 -11.21
N GLU A 104 -11.56 3.48 -11.92
CA GLU A 104 -11.44 2.92 -13.26
C GLU A 104 -11.76 1.42 -13.30
N GLN A 105 -11.19 0.64 -12.38
CA GLN A 105 -11.47 -0.80 -12.28
C GLN A 105 -12.96 -1.08 -11.97
N MET A 106 -13.58 -0.29 -11.10
CA MET A 106 -14.99 -0.41 -10.76
C MET A 106 -15.89 -0.05 -11.95
N ARG A 107 -15.56 1.02 -12.69
CA ARG A 107 -16.30 1.41 -13.90
C ARG A 107 -16.23 0.35 -14.98
N VAL A 108 -15.06 -0.27 -15.16
CA VAL A 108 -14.90 -1.41 -16.08
C VAL A 108 -15.75 -2.60 -15.63
N ASN A 109 -15.70 -2.99 -14.35
CA ASN A 109 -16.47 -4.12 -13.81
C ASN A 109 -17.99 -3.91 -13.92
N LEU A 110 -18.46 -2.67 -13.83
CA LEU A 110 -19.87 -2.30 -13.98
C LEU A 110 -20.30 -2.12 -15.44
N GLY A 111 -19.41 -2.34 -16.42
CA GLY A 111 -19.72 -2.14 -17.84
C GLY A 111 -19.90 -0.66 -18.23
N LEU A 112 -19.40 0.26 -17.41
CA LEU A 112 -19.49 1.72 -17.59
C LEU A 112 -18.23 2.32 -18.24
N GLY A 113 -17.29 1.48 -18.68
CA GLY A 113 -16.08 1.90 -19.40
C GLY A 113 -16.40 2.35 -20.83
N ALA A 114 -15.77 3.44 -21.28
CA ALA A 114 -15.98 4.00 -22.61
C ALA A 114 -15.71 2.96 -23.72
N ARG A 115 -16.59 2.95 -24.74
CA ARG A 115 -16.39 2.23 -26.01
C ARG A 115 -15.22 2.82 -26.79
#